data_AF-A0A821RGJ5-F1
#
_entry.id   AF-A0A821RGJ5-F1
#
_cell.length_a   1.000
_cell.length_b   1.000
_cell.length_c   1.000
_cell.angle_alpha   90.00
_cell.angle_beta   90.00
_cell.angle_gamma   90.00
#
_symmetry.space_group_name_H-M   'P 1'
#
loop_
_entity.id
_entity.type
_entity.pdbx_description
1 polymer ?
#
loop_
_entity_poly.entity_id
_entity_poly.type
_entity_poly.pdbx_seq_one_letter_code
_entity_poly.pdbx_strand_id
1 'polypeptide(L)'
;MQPLASVGESSSQVNTNLSTSISLSIIDEHGNDISIQTSFNNPIELIIPRDVNMPLPDMFLQNVAGIYCEQPFNMHIINITQVRTNKNLTISLHIEIRPLNNSLGYLFIYRFNDQPQLGKTIDLIDGWSLYCPLNLTNEQLYTHFINNQHISNHESVVFGLRELNTTEMDVLCSNNLIGDRPPRFDEHATFSSNYELRIYTSGCYYLDENNNWKSDGLLVGPLTNLYQTQCFSTHLTTFGVGSSNVKVES
;
A
#
# COMPACT_ATOMS: atom_id res chain seq x y z
N MET A 1 -15.92 -9.80 -34.03
CA MET A 1 -15.07 -9.56 -32.86
C MET A 1 -15.49 -8.25 -32.23
N GLN A 2 -16.19 -8.34 -31.11
CA GLN A 2 -16.61 -7.20 -30.32
C GLN A 2 -15.66 -7.17 -29.10
N PRO A 3 -14.99 -6.06 -28.78
CA PRO A 3 -14.16 -5.99 -27.60
C PRO A 3 -15.10 -6.11 -26.39
N LEU A 4 -15.07 -7.27 -25.72
CA LEU A 4 -15.83 -7.54 -24.50
C LEU A 4 -15.09 -6.92 -23.31
N ALA A 5 -15.05 -5.60 -23.27
CA ALA A 5 -15.08 -4.89 -21.99
C ALA A 5 -16.54 -4.48 -21.72
N SER A 6 -17.49 -5.42 -21.87
CA SER A 6 -18.81 -5.24 -21.30
C SER A 6 -18.73 -5.67 -19.85
N VAL A 7 -18.94 -4.71 -18.96
CA VAL A 7 -19.35 -4.91 -17.56
C VAL A 7 -20.61 -5.78 -17.58
N GLY A 8 -20.41 -7.10 -17.66
CA GLY A 8 -21.42 -8.11 -17.40
C GLY A 8 -21.38 -8.40 -15.90
N GLU A 9 -22.56 -8.47 -15.29
CA GLU A 9 -22.80 -8.67 -13.86
C GLU A 9 -21.81 -9.67 -13.23
N SER A 10 -20.69 -9.16 -12.72
CA SER A 10 -19.83 -9.95 -11.85
C SER A 10 -20.62 -10.20 -10.57
N SER A 11 -20.83 -11.47 -10.25
CA SER A 11 -21.52 -11.92 -9.03
C SER A 11 -20.82 -11.48 -7.74
N SER A 12 -19.58 -10.99 -7.86
CA SER A 12 -18.80 -10.41 -6.76
C SER A 12 -18.65 -8.90 -6.94
N GLN A 13 -19.14 -8.12 -5.96
CA GLN A 13 -18.86 -6.69 -5.87
C GLN A 13 -17.36 -6.48 -5.64
N VAL A 14 -16.63 -6.20 -6.71
CA VAL A 14 -15.27 -5.68 -6.65
C VAL A 14 -15.36 -4.19 -6.95
N ASN A 15 -14.54 -3.36 -6.29
CA ASN A 15 -14.35 -1.96 -6.67
C ASN A 15 -13.55 -1.84 -8.00
N THR A 16 -13.96 -2.62 -9.01
CA THR A 16 -13.51 -2.56 -10.41
C THR A 16 -14.41 -1.64 -11.25
N ASN A 17 -15.47 -1.09 -10.66
CA ASN A 17 -16.42 -0.19 -11.33
C ASN A 17 -15.78 1.12 -11.83
N LEU A 18 -14.62 1.50 -11.30
CA LEU A 18 -13.84 2.69 -11.65
C LEU A 18 -12.42 2.32 -12.11
N SER A 19 -12.28 1.14 -12.74
CA SER A 19 -10.98 0.60 -13.10
C SER A 19 -10.86 0.37 -14.59
N THR A 20 -9.66 0.60 -15.12
CA THR A 20 -9.34 0.21 -16.48
C THR A 20 -8.92 -1.27 -16.51
N SER A 21 -9.34 -1.99 -17.54
CA SER A 21 -8.96 -3.39 -17.77
C SER A 21 -8.14 -3.52 -19.05
N ILE A 22 -7.31 -4.56 -19.10
CA ILE A 22 -6.56 -4.98 -20.28
C ILE A 22 -6.86 -6.47 -20.49
N SER A 23 -7.49 -6.81 -21.62
CA SER A 23 -7.69 -8.20 -22.02
C SER A 23 -6.64 -8.62 -23.03
N LEU A 24 -5.92 -9.69 -22.73
CA LEU A 24 -4.95 -10.32 -23.62
C LEU A 24 -5.37 -11.79 -23.83
N SER A 25 -5.52 -12.21 -25.08
CA SER A 25 -5.66 -13.61 -25.47
C SER A 25 -4.57 -13.94 -26.50
N ILE A 26 -3.93 -15.09 -26.31
CA ILE A 26 -2.89 -15.61 -27.18
C ILE A 26 -3.40 -16.96 -27.67
N ILE A 27 -3.56 -17.06 -28.97
CA ILE A 27 -4.14 -18.25 -29.62
C ILE A 27 -3.12 -18.90 -30.54
N ASP A 28 -3.22 -20.21 -30.69
CA ASP A 28 -2.46 -20.99 -31.66
C ASP A 28 -3.04 -20.84 -33.08
N GLU A 29 -2.41 -21.50 -34.06
CA GLU A 29 -2.85 -21.51 -35.46
C GLU A 29 -4.23 -22.18 -35.67
N HIS A 30 -4.71 -22.94 -34.70
CA HIS A 30 -6.02 -23.61 -34.70
C HIS A 30 -7.09 -22.79 -33.96
N GLY A 31 -6.74 -21.63 -33.38
CA GLY A 31 -7.62 -20.77 -32.60
C GLY A 31 -7.83 -21.24 -31.15
N ASN A 32 -7.00 -22.14 -30.63
CA ASN A 32 -7.04 -22.55 -29.23
C ASN A 32 -6.22 -21.59 -28.36
N ASP A 33 -6.69 -21.31 -27.15
CA ASP A 33 -5.95 -20.50 -26.19
C ASP A 33 -4.65 -21.18 -25.75
N ILE A 34 -3.55 -20.44 -25.79
CA ILE A 34 -2.24 -20.84 -25.28
C ILE A 34 -2.09 -20.32 -23.85
N SER A 35 -2.07 -21.24 -22.89
CA SER A 35 -1.77 -20.88 -21.49
C SER A 35 -0.29 -20.54 -21.34
N ILE A 36 0.01 -19.31 -20.91
CA ILE A 36 1.36 -18.91 -20.52
C ILE A 36 1.40 -18.89 -19.00
N GLN A 37 2.27 -19.72 -18.44
CA GLN A 37 2.55 -19.82 -17.01
C GLN A 37 3.98 -19.40 -16.75
N THR A 38 4.17 -18.57 -15.73
CA THR A 38 5.46 -18.06 -15.28
C THR A 38 5.59 -18.23 -13.77
N SER A 39 6.59 -17.59 -13.15
CA SER A 39 6.79 -17.61 -11.69
C SER A 39 7.13 -16.20 -11.22
N PHE A 40 7.03 -15.93 -9.92
CA PHE A 40 7.41 -14.63 -9.38
C PHE A 40 8.91 -14.29 -9.50
N ASN A 41 9.76 -15.26 -9.86
CA ASN A 41 11.16 -14.99 -10.20
C ASN A 41 11.34 -14.42 -11.61
N ASN A 42 10.35 -14.63 -12.49
CA ASN A 42 10.30 -14.08 -13.84
C ASN A 42 8.83 -13.83 -14.23
N PRO A 43 8.15 -12.87 -13.57
CA PRO A 43 6.73 -12.66 -13.76
C PRO A 43 6.46 -11.90 -15.07
N ILE A 44 5.22 -11.94 -15.52
CA ILE A 44 4.73 -10.93 -16.47
C ILE A 44 4.48 -9.65 -15.68
N GLU A 45 5.11 -8.55 -16.08
CA GLU A 45 4.90 -7.23 -15.48
C GLU A 45 3.96 -6.40 -16.37
N LEU A 46 2.92 -5.85 -15.75
CA LEU A 46 1.94 -4.97 -16.38
C LEU A 46 1.84 -3.69 -15.55
N ILE A 47 1.88 -2.54 -16.22
CA ILE A 47 1.56 -1.25 -15.60
C ILE A 47 0.24 -0.79 -16.20
N ILE A 48 -0.78 -0.72 -15.35
CA ILE A 48 -2.14 -0.41 -15.76
C ILE A 48 -2.48 0.98 -15.18
N PRO A 49 -2.76 2.00 -16.01
CA PRO A 49 -3.15 3.31 -15.53
C PRO A 49 -4.45 3.22 -14.73
N ARG A 50 -4.71 4.15 -13.82
CA ARG A 50 -6.02 4.25 -13.15
C ARG A 50 -6.98 5.06 -14.01
N ASP A 51 -8.28 4.90 -13.77
CA ASP A 51 -9.29 5.76 -14.40
C ASP A 51 -9.05 7.21 -13.97
N VAL A 52 -8.92 8.11 -14.95
CA VAL A 52 -8.71 9.54 -14.72
C VAL A 52 -9.87 10.22 -13.99
N ASN A 53 -11.05 9.62 -14.00
CA ASN A 53 -12.24 10.10 -13.29
C ASN A 53 -12.33 9.53 -11.87
N MET A 54 -11.41 8.65 -11.46
CA MET A 54 -11.42 8.11 -10.11
C MET A 54 -11.10 9.23 -9.10
N PRO A 55 -11.96 9.47 -8.10
CA PRO A 55 -11.69 10.48 -7.08
C PRO A 55 -10.47 10.04 -6.26
N LEU A 56 -9.42 10.84 -6.34
CA LEU A 56 -8.22 10.66 -5.51
C LEU A 56 -8.58 10.95 -4.05
N PRO A 57 -8.17 10.11 -3.10
CA PRO A 57 -8.35 10.42 -1.69
C PRO A 57 -7.50 11.63 -1.34
N ASP A 58 -8.14 12.66 -0.76
CA ASP A 58 -7.43 13.81 -0.24
C ASP A 58 -6.54 13.41 0.93
N MET A 59 -5.45 14.15 1.12
CA MET A 59 -4.66 14.00 2.35
C MET A 59 -5.43 14.63 3.51
N PHE A 60 -5.41 13.99 4.67
CA PHE A 60 -6.04 14.49 5.88
C PHE A 60 -4.98 15.05 6.83
N LEU A 61 -5.22 16.26 7.34
CA LEU A 61 -4.31 16.95 8.24
C LEU A 61 -4.30 16.29 9.63
N GLN A 62 -3.10 16.01 10.14
CA GLN A 62 -2.84 15.53 11.49
C GLN A 62 -2.41 16.70 12.38
N ASN A 63 -3.31 17.12 13.26
CA ASN A 63 -3.08 18.20 14.22
C ASN A 63 -2.36 17.66 15.44
N VAL A 64 -1.03 17.55 15.37
CA VAL A 64 -0.17 16.97 16.42
C VAL A 64 0.89 17.93 16.93
N ALA A 65 1.13 19.05 16.24
CA ALA A 65 2.16 20.02 16.60
C ALA A 65 1.92 20.61 18.00
N GLY A 66 2.95 20.55 18.84
CA GLY A 66 2.88 21.05 20.23
C GLY A 66 1.98 20.25 21.16
N ILE A 67 1.40 19.13 20.69
CA ILE A 67 0.67 18.19 21.54
C ILE A 67 1.67 17.21 22.14
N TYR A 68 1.58 17.03 23.46
CA TYR A 68 2.33 16.01 24.15
C TYR A 68 1.66 14.64 23.94
N CYS A 69 2.30 13.74 23.21
CA CYS A 69 1.80 12.37 23.06
C CYS A 69 2.22 11.54 24.28
N GLU A 70 1.26 10.99 25.02
CA GLU A 70 1.58 10.05 26.11
C GLU A 70 2.29 8.78 25.60
N GLN A 71 2.09 8.46 24.32
CA GLN A 71 2.73 7.34 23.65
C GLN A 71 3.97 7.79 22.84
N PRO A 72 4.95 6.90 22.61
CA PRO A 72 6.16 7.22 21.85
C PRO A 72 5.91 7.43 20.34
N PHE A 73 4.68 7.20 19.87
CA PHE A 73 4.24 7.34 18.48
C PHE A 73 2.82 7.91 18.43
N ASN A 74 2.53 8.69 17.39
CA ASN A 74 1.17 8.99 16.98
C ASN A 74 0.59 7.79 16.22
N MET A 75 -0.41 7.13 16.80
CA MET A 75 -0.92 5.84 16.35
C MET A 75 -2.13 6.00 15.42
N HIS A 76 -2.24 5.09 14.46
CA HIS A 76 -3.30 5.03 13.46
C HIS A 76 -3.75 3.59 13.27
N ILE A 77 -5.04 3.36 13.11
CA ILE A 77 -5.59 2.04 12.75
C ILE A 77 -6.26 2.07 11.39
N ILE A 78 -5.94 1.06 10.59
CA ILE A 78 -6.56 0.79 9.29
C ILE A 78 -7.30 -0.54 9.38
N ASN A 79 -8.61 -0.50 9.21
CA ASN A 79 -9.41 -1.71 9.12
C ASN A 79 -9.45 -2.24 7.68
N ILE A 80 -8.67 -3.29 7.40
CA ILE A 80 -8.57 -3.90 6.06
C ILE A 80 -9.89 -4.57 5.68
N THR A 81 -10.59 -5.19 6.64
CA THR A 81 -11.83 -5.94 6.35
C THR A 81 -12.95 -5.05 5.81
N GLN A 82 -13.00 -3.78 6.22
CA GLN A 82 -13.97 -2.81 5.72
C GLN A 82 -13.67 -2.37 4.29
N VAL A 83 -12.39 -2.39 3.89
CA VAL A 83 -11.94 -1.98 2.55
C VAL A 83 -12.06 -3.16 1.56
N ARG A 84 -11.94 -4.39 2.05
CA ARG A 84 -12.01 -5.62 1.24
C ARG A 84 -13.47 -5.99 0.96
N THR A 85 -13.99 -5.59 -0.20
CA THR A 85 -15.37 -5.90 -0.60
C THR A 85 -15.61 -7.40 -0.86
N ASN A 86 -14.58 -8.13 -1.31
CA ASN A 86 -14.63 -9.58 -1.49
C ASN A 86 -13.47 -10.23 -0.72
N LYS A 87 -13.78 -11.10 0.25
CA LYS A 87 -12.78 -11.78 1.10
C LYS A 87 -11.76 -12.61 0.33
N ASN A 88 -12.11 -13.05 -0.88
CA ASN A 88 -11.25 -13.87 -1.72
C ASN A 88 -10.27 -13.05 -2.57
N LEU A 89 -10.39 -11.71 -2.55
CA LEU A 89 -9.51 -10.80 -3.26
C LEU A 89 -8.48 -10.20 -2.32
N THR A 90 -7.25 -10.14 -2.80
CA THR A 90 -6.15 -9.50 -2.09
C THR A 90 -5.98 -8.05 -2.52
N ILE A 91 -5.48 -7.22 -1.61
CA ILE A 91 -5.23 -5.79 -1.82
C ILE A 91 -3.89 -5.41 -1.19
N SER A 92 -3.18 -4.48 -1.80
CA SER A 92 -2.03 -3.80 -1.20
C SER A 92 -2.46 -2.55 -0.45
N LEU A 93 -1.59 -2.04 0.40
CA LEU A 93 -1.77 -0.80 1.15
C LEU A 93 -0.67 0.19 0.80
N HIS A 94 -1.09 1.43 0.56
CA HIS A 94 -0.22 2.56 0.28
C HIS A 94 -0.49 3.64 1.32
N ILE A 95 0.58 4.11 1.95
CA ILE A 95 0.53 5.17 2.95
C ILE A 95 1.46 6.29 2.47
N GLU A 96 0.92 7.49 2.33
CA GLU A 96 1.67 8.69 1.97
C GLU A 96 1.61 9.68 3.12
N ILE A 97 2.76 10.22 3.49
CA ILE A 97 2.92 11.21 4.55
C ILE A 97 3.54 12.45 3.93
N ARG A 98 2.86 13.59 4.01
CA ARG A 98 3.40 14.89 3.63
C ARG A 98 3.74 15.68 4.89
N PRO A 99 5.02 15.89 5.22
CA PRO A 99 5.36 16.80 6.30
C PRO A 99 5.01 18.24 5.91
N LEU A 100 4.51 19.06 6.85
CA LEU A 100 4.39 20.50 6.60
C LEU A 100 5.74 21.24 6.71
N ASN A 101 6.77 20.55 7.22
CA ASN A 101 8.15 21.00 7.23
C ASN A 101 9.06 19.92 6.63
N ASN A 102 9.58 20.18 5.44
CA ASN A 102 10.38 19.22 4.66
C ASN A 102 11.76 18.94 5.26
N SER A 103 12.17 19.66 6.30
CA SER A 103 13.41 19.39 7.04
C SER A 103 13.24 18.36 8.15
N LEU A 104 12.03 17.83 8.37
CA LEU A 104 11.74 16.85 9.40
C LEU A 104 11.91 15.42 8.91
N GLY A 105 12.46 14.57 9.78
CA GLY A 105 12.50 13.13 9.62
C GLY A 105 11.50 12.43 10.54
N TYR A 106 11.12 11.20 10.17
CA TYR A 106 10.18 10.40 10.93
C TYR A 106 10.64 8.94 11.06
N LEU A 107 10.30 8.31 12.17
CA LEU A 107 10.27 6.86 12.29
C LEU A 107 8.83 6.36 12.10
N PHE A 108 8.65 5.44 11.17
CA PHE A 108 7.41 4.73 10.94
C PHE A 108 7.55 3.28 11.40
N ILE A 109 6.56 2.78 12.14
CA ILE A 109 6.46 1.39 12.56
C ILE A 109 5.06 0.87 12.29
N TYR A 110 4.90 -0.42 12.03
CA TYR A 110 3.59 -1.03 11.94
C TYR A 110 3.56 -2.47 12.47
N ARG A 111 2.35 -2.91 12.79
CA ARG A 111 2.02 -4.29 13.14
C ARG A 111 0.61 -4.62 12.64
N PHE A 112 0.41 -5.86 12.25
CA PHE A 112 -0.87 -6.39 11.86
C PHE A 112 -1.69 -6.81 13.09
N ASN A 113 -2.99 -6.54 13.06
CA ASN A 113 -4.00 -6.93 14.05
C ASN A 113 -3.82 -6.35 15.47
N ASP A 114 -2.63 -5.91 15.85
CA ASP A 114 -2.26 -5.43 17.17
C ASP A 114 -1.46 -4.13 17.11
N GLN A 115 -1.40 -3.40 18.22
CA GLN A 115 -0.58 -2.20 18.34
C GLN A 115 0.93 -2.54 18.39
N PRO A 116 1.78 -1.90 17.56
CA PRO A 116 3.23 -2.07 17.63
C PRO A 116 3.82 -1.54 18.95
N GLN A 117 4.80 -2.24 19.52
CA GLN A 117 5.46 -1.86 20.77
C GLN A 117 6.99 -2.01 20.68
N LEU A 118 7.75 -0.94 20.92
CA LEU A 118 9.22 -0.97 20.85
C LEU A 118 9.91 -1.40 22.15
N GLY A 119 9.17 -1.47 23.27
CA GLY A 119 9.75 -1.51 24.62
C GLY A 119 10.28 -2.86 25.14
N LYS A 120 10.14 -3.99 24.42
CA LYS A 120 10.52 -5.32 24.98
C LYS A 120 11.26 -6.25 24.02
N THR A 121 10.74 -6.47 22.81
CA THR A 121 11.38 -7.30 21.76
C THR A 121 10.99 -6.77 20.37
N ILE A 122 11.82 -7.03 19.36
CA ILE A 122 11.51 -6.66 17.96
C ILE A 122 10.35 -7.48 17.40
N ASP A 123 9.99 -8.59 18.03
CA ASP A 123 8.89 -9.47 17.62
C ASP A 123 7.50 -8.81 17.77
N LEU A 124 7.45 -7.60 18.36
CA LEU A 124 6.22 -6.83 18.54
C LEU A 124 6.03 -5.77 17.45
N ILE A 125 6.76 -5.88 16.34
CA ILE A 125 6.59 -5.09 15.11
C ILE A 125 6.72 -6.00 13.88
N ASP A 126 5.94 -5.75 12.84
CA ASP A 126 6.02 -6.50 11.57
C ASP A 126 6.91 -5.80 10.54
N GLY A 127 7.07 -4.48 10.67
CA GLY A 127 7.98 -3.71 9.83
C GLY A 127 8.12 -2.26 10.29
N TRP A 128 9.10 -1.59 9.72
CA TRP A 128 9.42 -0.20 10.03
C TRP A 128 10.11 0.49 8.85
N SER A 129 10.15 1.81 8.88
CA SER A 129 10.88 2.62 7.90
C SER A 129 11.39 3.90 8.55
N LEU A 130 12.60 4.29 8.18
CA LEU A 130 13.18 5.58 8.51
C LEU A 130 12.95 6.54 7.35
N TYR A 131 12.31 7.67 7.63
CA TYR A 131 12.09 8.74 6.67
C TYR A 131 12.99 9.90 7.01
N CYS A 132 14.07 10.06 6.26
CA CYS A 132 14.94 11.23 6.36
C CYS A 132 14.54 12.28 5.32
N PRO A 133 14.81 13.58 5.55
CA PRO A 133 14.51 14.64 4.58
C PRO A 133 15.00 14.36 3.15
N LEU A 134 16.13 13.64 3.02
CA LEU A 134 16.70 13.23 1.73
C LEU A 134 15.89 12.15 1.00
N ASN A 135 14.99 11.45 1.69
CA ASN A 135 14.11 10.42 1.12
C ASN A 135 12.78 10.98 0.60
N LEU A 136 12.53 12.30 0.73
CA LEU A 136 11.34 12.92 0.18
C LEU A 136 11.31 12.73 -1.33
N THR A 137 10.15 12.32 -1.84
CA THR A 137 9.92 12.30 -3.29
C THR A 137 9.88 13.72 -3.85
N ASN A 138 9.87 13.84 -5.18
CA ASN A 138 9.68 15.13 -5.85
C ASN A 138 8.35 15.81 -5.49
N GLU A 139 7.36 15.03 -5.05
CA GLU A 139 6.05 15.52 -4.58
C GLU A 139 6.05 15.85 -3.08
N GLN A 140 7.23 15.84 -2.43
CA GLN A 140 7.42 16.09 -1.00
C GLN A 140 6.67 15.09 -0.12
N LEU A 141 6.68 13.82 -0.53
CA LEU A 141 6.01 12.73 0.18
C LEU A 141 7.03 11.73 0.72
N TYR A 142 6.74 11.18 1.89
CA TYR A 142 7.23 9.87 2.28
C TYR A 142 6.18 8.82 1.94
N THR A 143 6.62 7.69 1.38
CA THR A 143 5.72 6.65 0.90
C THR A 143 6.07 5.32 1.55
N HIS A 144 5.07 4.64 2.11
CA HIS A 144 5.17 3.26 2.56
C HIS A 144 4.28 2.36 1.69
N PHE A 145 4.80 1.21 1.31
CA PHE A 145 4.08 0.22 0.52
C PHE A 145 4.11 -1.13 1.22
N ILE A 146 2.93 -1.71 1.43
CA ILE A 146 2.77 -3.08 1.90
C ILE A 146 2.03 -3.85 0.81
N ASN A 147 2.69 -4.87 0.26
CA ASN A 147 2.13 -5.65 -0.84
C ASN A 147 0.93 -6.50 -0.38
N ASN A 148 0.20 -7.04 -1.36
CA ASN A 148 -1.03 -7.79 -1.13
C ASN A 148 -0.82 -9.18 -0.51
N GLN A 149 0.37 -9.78 -0.62
CA GLN A 149 0.69 -11.04 0.06
C GLN A 149 0.75 -10.86 1.58
N HIS A 150 1.47 -9.82 2.03
CA HIS A 150 1.67 -9.56 3.45
C HIS A 150 0.38 -9.13 4.15
N ILE A 151 -0.62 -8.60 3.43
CA ILE A 151 -1.90 -8.13 3.98
C ILE A 151 -2.99 -9.21 3.96
N SER A 152 -2.88 -10.18 3.06
CA SER A 152 -3.97 -11.11 2.70
C SER A 152 -4.67 -11.76 3.90
N ASN A 153 -3.91 -12.12 4.94
CA ASN A 153 -4.39 -12.87 6.10
C ASN A 153 -4.62 -12.01 7.36
N HIS A 154 -4.62 -10.68 7.22
CA HIS A 154 -4.80 -9.77 8.35
C HIS A 154 -6.07 -8.93 8.21
N GLU A 155 -6.62 -8.56 9.37
CA GLU A 155 -7.88 -7.80 9.48
C GLU A 155 -7.63 -6.31 9.64
N SER A 156 -6.50 -5.93 10.25
CA SER A 156 -6.11 -4.54 10.41
C SER A 156 -4.60 -4.34 10.33
N VAL A 157 -4.20 -3.11 10.02
CA VAL A 157 -2.83 -2.61 10.19
C VAL A 157 -2.89 -1.49 11.20
N VAL A 158 -2.11 -1.61 12.27
CA VAL A 158 -1.88 -0.52 13.22
C VAL A 158 -0.48 0.02 12.98
N PHE A 159 -0.36 1.30 12.70
CA PHE A 159 0.93 1.94 12.47
C PHE A 159 1.13 3.16 13.36
N GLY A 160 2.38 3.46 13.66
CA GLY A 160 2.80 4.58 14.47
C GLY A 160 3.78 5.44 13.70
N LEU A 161 3.63 6.77 13.83
CA LEU A 161 4.60 7.74 13.32
C LEU A 161 5.21 8.52 14.49
N ARG A 162 6.51 8.77 14.47
CA ARG A 162 7.23 9.60 15.43
C ARG A 162 8.11 10.57 14.67
N GLU A 163 8.08 11.86 15.02
CA GLU A 163 9.04 12.84 14.54
C GLU A 163 10.40 12.65 15.21
N LEU A 164 11.48 12.67 14.42
CA LEU A 164 12.84 12.58 14.94
C LEU A 164 13.32 13.95 15.41
N ASN A 165 13.99 13.99 16.56
CA ASN A 165 14.68 15.20 16.99
C ASN A 165 15.98 15.43 16.17
N THR A 166 16.59 16.61 16.30
CA THR A 166 17.78 16.99 15.52
C THR A 166 18.95 16.02 15.73
N THR A 167 19.22 15.62 16.96
CA THR A 167 20.30 14.68 17.29
C THR A 167 20.03 13.29 16.70
N GLU A 168 18.79 12.80 16.80
CA GLU A 168 18.36 11.53 16.22
C GLU A 168 18.50 11.55 14.70
N MET A 169 18.05 12.64 14.07
CA MET A 169 18.16 12.83 12.63
C MET A 169 19.63 12.85 12.18
N ASP A 170 20.50 13.59 12.88
CA ASP A 170 21.93 13.63 12.58
C ASP A 170 22.57 12.24 12.65
N VAL A 171 22.21 11.43 13.65
CA VAL A 171 22.77 10.09 13.84
C VAL A 171 22.21 9.08 12.83
N LEU A 172 20.88 9.06 12.65
CA LEU A 172 20.19 8.02 11.89
C LEU A 172 20.21 8.30 10.38
N CYS A 173 20.10 9.57 9.97
CA CYS A 173 20.07 9.96 8.57
C CYS A 173 21.45 10.15 7.94
N SER A 174 22.50 10.40 8.74
CA SER A 174 23.85 10.61 8.21
C SER A 174 24.70 9.35 8.14
N ASN A 175 24.47 8.37 9.02
CA ASN A 175 25.41 7.25 9.17
C ASN A 175 25.06 6.00 8.35
N ASN A 176 23.99 6.00 7.53
CA ASN A 176 23.48 4.80 6.85
C ASN A 176 23.40 3.57 7.80
N LEU A 177 23.17 3.80 9.10
CA LEU A 177 23.04 2.75 10.11
C LEU A 177 21.61 2.20 10.02
N ILE A 178 21.26 1.65 8.86
CA ILE A 178 20.11 0.78 8.70
C ILE A 178 20.57 -0.59 9.21
N GLY A 179 20.58 -0.77 10.52
CA GLY A 179 20.64 -2.12 11.08
C GLY A 179 19.34 -2.85 10.82
N ASP A 180 19.31 -4.17 11.01
CA ASP A 180 18.07 -4.99 10.87
C ASP A 180 16.99 -4.67 11.91
N ARG A 181 17.21 -3.66 12.76
CA ARG A 181 16.35 -3.32 13.89
C ARG A 181 16.03 -1.83 13.90
N PRO A 182 14.79 -1.44 14.21
CA PRO A 182 14.48 -0.04 14.38
C PRO A 182 15.26 0.52 15.58
N PRO A 183 15.59 1.82 15.56
CA PRO A 183 16.13 2.48 16.72
C PRO A 183 15.13 2.41 17.88
N ARG A 184 15.63 2.16 19.10
CA ARG A 184 14.80 2.10 20.30
C ARG A 184 14.55 3.50 20.82
N PHE A 185 13.28 3.79 21.08
CA PHE A 185 12.86 5.04 21.67
C PHE A 185 11.84 4.77 22.77
N ASP A 186 12.22 5.10 24.00
CA ASP A 186 11.34 5.00 25.18
C ASP A 186 10.73 6.37 25.54
N GLU A 187 11.14 7.43 24.85
CA GLU A 187 10.67 8.79 25.06
C GLU A 187 9.35 9.07 24.32
N HIS A 188 8.55 9.98 24.88
CA HIS A 188 7.30 10.45 24.29
C HIS A 188 7.51 11.09 22.92
N ALA A 189 6.56 10.88 22.00
CA ALA A 189 6.58 11.61 20.73
C ALA A 189 6.27 13.09 20.97
N THR A 190 7.10 13.96 20.44
CA THR A 190 6.84 15.41 20.38
C THR A 190 6.95 15.85 18.94
N PHE A 191 5.86 16.39 18.41
CA PHE A 191 5.84 16.91 17.04
C PHE A 191 6.04 18.42 17.04
N SER A 192 7.04 18.89 16.30
CA SER A 192 7.24 20.33 16.08
C SER A 192 6.36 20.86 14.96
N SER A 193 5.88 19.99 14.07
CA SER A 193 5.01 20.34 12.95
C SER A 193 3.89 19.31 12.74
N ASN A 194 2.78 19.78 12.19
CA ASN A 194 1.74 18.91 11.65
C ASN A 194 2.23 18.22 10.37
N TYR A 195 1.49 17.21 9.95
CA TYR A 195 1.68 16.51 8.68
C TYR A 195 0.33 16.14 8.07
N GLU A 196 0.29 15.88 6.77
CA GLU A 196 -0.88 15.32 6.09
C GLU A 196 -0.64 13.85 5.81
N LEU A 197 -1.70 13.06 5.87
CA LEU A 197 -1.66 11.61 5.69
C LEU A 197 -2.65 11.21 4.61
N ARG A 198 -2.30 10.25 3.75
CA ARG A 198 -3.21 9.68 2.75
C ARG A 198 -3.01 8.19 2.71
N ILE A 199 -4.12 7.45 2.68
CA ILE A 199 -4.10 5.99 2.67
C ILE A 199 -5.05 5.49 1.60
N TYR A 200 -4.57 4.58 0.75
CA TYR A 200 -5.34 3.96 -0.30
C TYR A 200 -4.91 2.52 -0.52
N THR A 201 -5.81 1.74 -1.14
CA THR A 201 -5.52 0.37 -1.52
C THR A 201 -5.56 0.20 -3.02
N SER A 202 -4.83 -0.82 -3.46
CA SER A 202 -4.74 -1.21 -4.87
C SER A 202 -4.84 -2.72 -4.97
N GLY A 203 -5.36 -3.21 -6.08
CA GLY A 203 -5.48 -4.64 -6.34
C GLY A 203 -5.26 -4.96 -7.81
N CYS A 204 -4.64 -6.10 -8.07
CA CYS A 204 -4.51 -6.68 -9.39
C CYS A 204 -5.46 -7.88 -9.46
N TYR A 205 -6.31 -7.89 -10.48
CA TYR A 205 -7.34 -8.90 -10.65
C TYR A 205 -7.32 -9.47 -12.05
N TYR A 206 -7.81 -10.69 -12.20
CA TYR A 206 -8.11 -11.27 -13.49
C TYR A 206 -9.49 -11.93 -13.48
N LEU A 207 -10.09 -12.08 -14.65
CA LEU A 207 -11.37 -12.75 -14.79
C LEU A 207 -11.14 -14.23 -15.12
N ASP A 208 -11.68 -15.13 -14.31
CA ASP A 208 -11.63 -16.57 -14.58
C ASP A 208 -12.64 -17.02 -15.64
N GLU A 209 -12.54 -18.28 -16.07
CA GLU A 209 -13.45 -18.90 -17.07
C GLU A 209 -14.93 -18.87 -16.65
N ASN A 210 -15.20 -18.69 -15.35
CA ASN A 210 -16.54 -18.60 -14.78
C ASN A 210 -17.00 -17.15 -14.58
N ASN A 211 -16.31 -16.18 -15.17
CA ASN A 211 -16.57 -14.74 -15.04
C ASN A 211 -16.47 -14.20 -13.60
N ASN A 212 -15.63 -14.80 -12.76
CA ASN A 212 -15.34 -14.30 -11.42
C ASN A 212 -14.01 -13.59 -11.38
N TRP A 213 -13.96 -12.46 -10.66
CA TRP A 213 -12.70 -11.80 -10.36
C TRP A 213 -11.88 -12.63 -9.38
N LYS A 214 -10.60 -12.76 -9.68
CA LYS A 214 -9.59 -13.52 -8.95
C LYS A 214 -8.34 -12.69 -8.75
N SER A 215 -7.55 -13.02 -7.73
CA SER A 215 -6.25 -12.37 -7.46
C SER A 215 -5.12 -13.36 -7.20
N ASP A 216 -5.37 -14.67 -7.33
CA ASP A 216 -4.31 -15.67 -7.23
C ASP A 216 -3.31 -15.51 -8.39
N GLY A 217 -2.05 -15.82 -8.12
CA GLY A 217 -0.96 -15.59 -9.08
C GLY A 217 -0.67 -14.12 -9.39
N LEU A 218 -1.30 -13.15 -8.69
CA LEU A 218 -1.10 -11.71 -8.90
C LEU A 218 -0.49 -11.02 -7.69
N LEU A 219 0.50 -10.15 -7.93
CA LEU A 219 1.08 -9.26 -6.93
C LEU A 219 0.99 -7.81 -7.38
N VAL A 220 0.68 -6.94 -6.44
CA VAL A 220 0.84 -5.50 -6.63
C VAL A 220 2.31 -5.15 -6.40
N GLY A 221 2.87 -4.36 -7.30
CA GLY A 221 4.25 -3.90 -7.24
C GLY A 221 4.43 -2.53 -6.58
N PRO A 222 5.64 -2.21 -6.11
CA PRO A 222 5.94 -0.97 -5.37
C PRO A 222 5.90 0.30 -6.23
N LEU A 223 5.89 0.22 -7.57
CA LEU A 223 5.76 1.38 -8.45
C LEU A 223 4.30 1.87 -8.59
N THR A 224 3.37 1.20 -7.90
CA THR A 224 1.96 1.61 -7.83
C THR A 224 1.82 2.93 -7.10
N ASN A 225 1.07 3.86 -7.69
CA ASN A 225 0.81 5.20 -7.15
C ASN A 225 -0.64 5.63 -7.49
N LEU A 226 -0.96 6.90 -7.28
CA LEU A 226 -2.29 7.47 -7.52
C LEU A 226 -2.75 7.41 -8.98
N TYR A 227 -1.84 7.22 -9.94
CA TYR A 227 -2.13 7.27 -11.38
C TYR A 227 -2.04 5.91 -12.07
N GLN A 228 -1.37 4.93 -11.47
CA GLN A 228 -1.16 3.61 -12.08
C GLN A 228 -0.94 2.52 -11.04
N THR A 229 -1.23 1.29 -11.42
CA THR A 229 -0.98 0.08 -10.63
C THR A 229 -0.03 -0.83 -11.39
N GLN A 230 1.06 -1.20 -10.73
CA GLN A 230 2.01 -2.20 -11.20
C GLN A 230 1.52 -3.57 -10.75
N CYS A 231 1.35 -4.49 -11.70
CA CYS A 231 0.89 -5.85 -11.47
C CYS A 231 1.94 -6.84 -11.98
N PHE A 232 2.35 -7.76 -11.11
CA PHE A 232 3.12 -8.93 -11.48
C PHE A 232 2.19 -10.12 -11.56
N SER A 233 2.26 -10.89 -12.63
CA SER A 233 1.45 -12.08 -12.83
C SER A 233 2.28 -13.32 -13.14
N THR A 234 1.83 -14.46 -12.61
CA THR A 234 2.35 -15.78 -12.96
C THR A 234 1.63 -16.43 -14.14
N HIS A 235 0.66 -15.76 -14.75
CA HIS A 235 -0.11 -16.30 -15.87
C HIS A 235 -0.69 -15.20 -16.77
N LEU A 236 -0.85 -15.43 -18.07
CA LEU A 236 -1.53 -14.47 -18.96
C LEU A 236 -3.02 -14.83 -19.11
N THR A 237 -3.89 -13.90 -18.70
CA THR A 237 -5.36 -13.98 -18.82
C THR A 237 -5.95 -12.57 -19.06
N THR A 238 -7.27 -12.38 -18.95
CA THR A 238 -7.87 -11.03 -18.96
C THR A 238 -7.66 -10.35 -17.61
N PHE A 239 -6.98 -9.19 -17.60
CA PHE A 239 -6.61 -8.45 -16.39
C PHE A 239 -7.51 -7.23 -16.15
N GLY A 240 -7.73 -6.93 -14.87
CA GLY A 240 -8.32 -5.69 -14.38
C GLY A 240 -7.58 -5.20 -13.14
N VAL A 241 -7.64 -3.90 -12.88
CA VAL A 241 -7.20 -3.33 -11.60
C VAL A 241 -8.43 -3.08 -10.75
N GLY A 242 -8.27 -2.96 -9.43
CA GLY A 242 -9.24 -2.30 -8.58
C GLY A 242 -8.55 -1.41 -7.56
N SER A 243 -9.25 -0.40 -7.09
CA SER A 243 -8.71 0.60 -6.17
C SER A 243 -9.81 1.10 -5.24
N SER A 244 -9.44 1.48 -4.01
CA SER A 244 -10.41 1.94 -3.02
C SER A 244 -9.78 2.93 -2.04
N ASN A 245 -10.60 3.85 -1.57
CA ASN A 245 -10.21 4.80 -0.53
C ASN A 245 -10.37 4.14 0.85
N VAL A 246 -9.41 4.40 1.73
CA VAL A 246 -9.40 3.85 3.09
C VAL A 246 -9.80 4.93 4.07
N LYS A 247 -10.70 4.60 5.00
CA LYS A 247 -11.00 5.46 6.15
C LYS A 247 -10.08 5.07 7.31
N VAL A 248 -9.47 6.07 7.93
CA VAL A 248 -8.58 5.91 9.09
C VAL A 248 -9.35 6.34 10.33
N GLU A 249 -9.24 5.55 11.39
CA GLU A 249 -9.70 5.92 12.72
C GLU A 249 -8.47 6.33 13.55
N SER A 250 -8.53 7.53 14.14
CA SER A 250 -7.51 8.14 14.99
C SER A 250 -7.99 8.22 16.43
#